data_AF-A2D752-F1
#
_entry.id   AF-A2D752-F1
#
_cell.length_a   1.000
_cell.length_b   1.000
_cell.length_c   1.000
_cell.angle_alpha   90.00
_cell.angle_beta   90.00
_cell.angle_gamma   90.00
#
_symmetry.space_group_name_H-M   'P 1'
#
loop_
_entity.id
_entity.type
_entity.pdbx_description
1 polymer ?
#
loop_
_entity_poly.entity_id
_entity_poly.type
_entity_poly.pdbx_seq_one_letter_code
_entity_poly.pdbx_strand_id
1 'polypeptide(L)'
;MRKPSSQTRCKFYFISNNQFDIQFECTKPIQTFVKWEVVYIGSAKVHEYDQILTTAHVGPIEVGMNRFILIATPPKIESIPFEELALTVVMLKAYYNDQEFIRISYYVQNELPPEATGVEQIDPTTIERSIDVENITVRNNRINWK
;
A
#
# COMPACT_ATOMS: atom_id res chain seq x y z
N MET A 1 -13.52 15.57 -30.24
CA MET A 1 -12.25 14.82 -30.10
C MET A 1 -12.04 14.55 -28.62
N ARG A 2 -12.14 13.30 -28.17
CA ARG A 2 -11.81 12.94 -26.78
C ARG A 2 -10.29 13.01 -26.64
N LYS A 3 -9.78 13.79 -25.69
CA LYS A 3 -8.35 13.77 -25.34
C LYS A 3 -7.97 12.32 -24.99
N PRO A 4 -6.76 11.84 -25.31
CA PRO A 4 -6.29 10.59 -24.77
C PRO A 4 -6.25 10.75 -23.25
N SER A 5 -6.97 9.90 -22.53
CA SER A 5 -6.82 9.76 -21.09
C SER A 5 -5.36 9.41 -20.82
N SER A 6 -4.59 10.34 -20.25
CA SER A 6 -3.26 10.04 -19.72
C SER A 6 -3.43 8.87 -18.77
N GLN A 7 -2.69 7.80 -19.00
CA GLN A 7 -2.87 6.55 -18.28
C GLN A 7 -2.26 6.73 -16.88
N THR A 8 -3.07 7.17 -15.90
CA THR A 8 -2.60 7.53 -14.54
C THR A 8 -2.46 6.36 -13.58
N ARG A 9 -1.96 5.23 -14.08
CA ARG A 9 -1.75 4.04 -13.27
C ARG A 9 -0.29 3.63 -13.36
N CYS A 10 0.33 3.38 -12.21
CA CYS A 10 1.63 2.72 -12.17
C CYS A 10 1.39 1.23 -12.50
N LYS A 11 1.91 0.77 -13.64
CA LYS A 11 1.78 -0.60 -14.15
C LYS A 11 3.09 -1.36 -13.97
N PHE A 12 3.00 -2.55 -13.38
CA PHE A 12 4.14 -3.42 -13.12
C PHE A 12 3.66 -4.83 -12.78
N TYR A 13 4.54 -5.83 -12.83
CA TYR A 13 4.14 -7.20 -12.52
C TYR A 13 3.83 -7.37 -11.03
N PHE A 14 2.89 -8.26 -10.72
CA PHE A 14 2.44 -8.55 -9.36
C PHE A 14 3.59 -8.91 -8.41
N ILE A 15 4.58 -9.65 -8.91
CA ILE A 15 5.79 -10.06 -8.19
C ILE A 15 6.81 -8.94 -7.96
N SER A 16 6.60 -7.75 -8.52
CA SER A 16 7.54 -6.64 -8.35
C SER A 16 7.34 -5.96 -6.99
N ASN A 17 8.42 -5.43 -6.42
CA ASN A 17 8.35 -4.62 -5.21
C ASN A 17 7.61 -3.31 -5.47
N ASN A 18 6.90 -2.83 -4.45
CA ASN A 18 6.37 -1.47 -4.42
C ASN A 18 7.41 -0.54 -3.80
N GLN A 19 7.55 0.68 -4.33
CA GLN A 19 8.38 1.72 -3.74
C GLN A 19 7.52 2.95 -3.46
N PHE A 20 7.55 3.41 -2.21
CA PHE A 20 6.85 4.61 -1.77
C PHE A 20 7.88 5.68 -1.44
N ASP A 21 7.84 6.77 -2.17
CA ASP A 21 8.64 7.96 -1.90
C ASP A 21 7.84 8.87 -0.96
N ILE A 22 8.18 8.82 0.32
CA ILE A 22 7.40 9.44 1.40
C ILE A 22 8.07 10.74 1.78
N GLN A 23 7.33 11.83 1.67
CA GLN A 23 7.73 13.16 2.13
C GLN A 23 6.69 13.69 3.12
N PHE A 24 7.14 14.16 4.28
CA PHE A 24 6.27 14.69 5.32
C PHE A 24 6.93 15.83 6.10
N GLU A 25 6.11 16.67 6.72
CA GLU A 25 6.55 17.76 7.59
C GLU A 25 6.39 17.37 9.06
N CYS A 26 7.44 17.57 9.85
CA CYS A 26 7.44 17.39 11.29
C CYS A 26 7.42 18.76 11.98
N THR A 27 6.40 19.03 12.80
CA THR A 27 6.23 20.35 13.46
C THR A 27 6.80 20.40 14.87
N LYS A 28 7.06 19.24 15.49
CA LYS A 28 7.67 19.09 16.82
C LYS A 28 8.57 17.85 16.80
N PRO A 29 9.75 17.90 17.44
CA PRO A 29 10.69 16.78 17.39
C PRO A 29 10.09 15.51 17.99
N ILE A 30 10.29 14.38 17.31
CA ILE A 30 9.93 13.05 17.80
C ILE A 30 11.22 12.36 18.24
N GLN A 31 11.38 12.17 19.55
CA GLN A 31 12.58 11.57 20.14
C GLN A 31 12.69 10.06 19.89
N THR A 32 11.55 9.39 19.64
CA THR A 32 11.47 7.95 19.38
C THR A 32 11.42 7.68 17.88
N PHE A 33 10.39 6.99 17.39
CA PHE A 33 10.19 6.67 15.99
C PHE A 33 8.71 6.74 15.64
N VAL A 34 8.43 6.96 14.36
CA VAL A 34 7.15 6.67 13.73
C VAL A 34 7.28 5.32 13.04
N LYS A 35 6.34 4.41 13.30
CA LYS A 35 6.24 3.14 12.58
C LYS A 35 5.44 3.34 11.31
N TRP A 36 5.96 2.89 10.18
CA TRP A 36 5.30 2.87 8.88
C TRP A 36 5.09 1.43 8.44
N GLU A 37 3.92 1.12 7.92
CA GLU A 37 3.57 -0.20 7.39
C GLU A 37 2.95 -0.06 6.00
N VAL A 38 3.36 -0.92 5.07
CA VAL A 38 2.61 -1.14 3.83
C VAL A 38 1.83 -2.42 3.98
N VAL A 39 0.51 -2.36 3.82
CA VAL A 39 -0.40 -3.48 4.01
C VAL A 39 -1.18 -3.71 2.72
N TYR A 40 -1.15 -4.93 2.20
CA TYR A 40 -2.01 -5.36 1.12
C TYR A 40 -3.29 -5.95 1.70
N ILE A 41 -4.44 -5.46 1.26
CA ILE A 41 -5.73 -5.95 1.75
C ILE A 41 -6.09 -7.21 0.97
N GLY A 42 -6.17 -8.35 1.64
CA GLY A 42 -6.47 -9.62 0.97
C GLY A 42 -7.97 -9.86 0.78
N SER A 43 -8.80 -9.25 1.63
CA SER A 43 -10.27 -9.29 1.49
C SER A 43 -10.87 -7.99 1.99
N ALA A 44 -11.95 -7.53 1.35
CA ALA A 44 -12.69 -6.37 1.82
C ALA A 44 -13.40 -6.59 3.17
N LYS A 45 -13.54 -7.85 3.61
CA LYS A 45 -14.37 -8.22 4.78
C LYS A 45 -13.59 -8.93 5.89
N VAL A 46 -12.53 -9.67 5.55
CA VAL A 46 -11.84 -10.55 6.49
C VAL A 46 -10.38 -10.12 6.61
N HIS A 47 -10.03 -9.52 7.75
CA HIS A 47 -8.69 -8.99 8.02
C HIS A 47 -7.59 -10.05 8.11
N GLU A 48 -7.93 -11.33 8.26
CA GLU A 48 -6.94 -12.42 8.32
C GLU A 48 -6.19 -12.60 6.99
N TYR A 49 -6.74 -12.11 5.88
CA TYR A 49 -6.08 -12.10 4.58
C TYR A 49 -5.20 -10.86 4.37
N ASP A 50 -5.22 -9.88 5.29
CA ASP A 50 -4.36 -8.69 5.18
C ASP A 50 -2.89 -9.08 5.38
N GLN A 51 -2.03 -8.60 4.49
CA GLN A 51 -0.61 -8.93 4.50
C GLN A 51 0.22 -7.67 4.75
N ILE A 52 1.00 -7.67 5.82
CA ILE A 52 2.01 -6.64 6.06
C ILE A 52 3.19 -6.93 5.14
N LEU A 53 3.38 -6.09 4.12
CA LEU A 53 4.39 -6.25 3.08
C LEU A 53 5.76 -5.70 3.50
N THR A 54 5.75 -4.72 4.40
CA THR A 54 6.94 -4.14 5.04
C THR A 54 6.55 -3.37 6.28
N THR A 55 7.51 -3.27 7.21
CA THR A 55 7.44 -2.41 8.39
C THR A 55 8.76 -1.65 8.51
N ALA A 56 8.69 -0.35 8.73
CA ALA A 56 9.85 0.49 8.96
C ALA A 56 9.64 1.38 10.20
N HIS A 57 10.71 1.62 10.94
CA HIS A 57 10.74 2.56 12.06
C HIS A 57 11.61 3.74 11.67
N VAL A 58 11.02 4.93 11.63
CA VAL A 58 11.70 6.16 11.20
C VAL A 58 11.80 7.08 12.39
N GLY A 59 13.02 7.30 12.88
CA GLY A 59 13.32 8.29 13.91
C GLY A 59 14.72 8.13 14.49
N PRO A 60 15.16 9.05 15.36
CA PRO A 60 14.46 10.29 15.77
C PRO A 60 14.15 11.22 14.60
N ILE A 61 13.09 12.02 14.69
CA ILE A 61 12.64 12.92 13.62
C ILE A 61 12.76 14.38 14.08
N GLU A 62 13.53 15.15 13.33
CA GLU A 62 13.72 16.59 13.54
C GLU A 62 12.60 17.41 12.89
N VAL A 63 12.43 18.63 13.38
CA VAL A 63 11.48 19.60 12.83
C VAL A 63 11.85 19.96 11.39
N GLY A 64 10.83 20.04 10.53
CA GLY A 64 10.96 20.41 9.12
C GLY A 64 10.57 19.30 8.17
N MET A 65 11.04 19.42 6.92
CA MET A 65 10.72 18.48 5.85
C MET A 65 11.62 17.25 5.91
N ASN A 66 11.00 16.08 5.97
CA ASN A 66 11.66 14.79 5.99
C ASN A 66 11.23 13.97 4.76
N ARG A 67 12.15 13.19 4.20
CA ARG A 67 11.87 12.31 3.05
C ARG A 67 12.64 11.01 3.15
N PHE A 68 11.99 9.91 2.81
CA PHE A 68 12.62 8.59 2.72
C PHE A 68 11.88 7.70 1.72
N ILE A 69 12.55 6.64 1.26
CA ILE A 69 11.95 5.62 0.38
C ILE A 69 11.62 4.39 1.23
N LEU A 70 10.37 3.95 1.16
CA LEU A 70 9.91 2.70 1.75
C LEU A 70 9.69 1.65 0.66
N ILE A 71 10.41 0.53 0.75
CA ILE A 71 10.30 -0.57 -0.20
C ILE A 71 9.47 -1.69 0.44
N ALA A 72 8.45 -2.15 -0.27
CA ALA A 72 7.58 -3.23 0.15
C ALA A 72 7.65 -4.42 -0.81
N THR A 73 7.73 -5.61 -0.24
CA THR A 73 7.70 -6.87 -1.00
C THR A 73 6.33 -7.07 -1.66
N PRO A 74 6.21 -7.88 -2.73
CA PRO A 74 4.90 -8.23 -3.27
C PRO A 74 4.10 -9.09 -2.26
N PRO A 75 2.76 -9.03 -2.29
CA PRO A 75 1.92 -9.95 -1.52
C PRO A 75 2.07 -11.39 -1.99
N LYS A 76 1.76 -12.33 -1.11
CA LYS A 76 1.63 -13.76 -1.41
C LYS A 76 0.25 -14.02 -1.99
N ILE A 77 0.22 -14.50 -3.23
CA ILE A 77 -1.04 -14.73 -3.96
C ILE A 77 -1.88 -15.83 -3.30
N GLU A 78 -1.22 -16.86 -2.78
CA GLU A 78 -1.81 -18.04 -2.15
C GLU A 78 -2.56 -17.71 -0.85
N SER A 79 -2.29 -16.53 -0.28
CA SER A 79 -2.95 -16.00 0.91
C SER A 79 -4.10 -15.03 0.57
N ILE A 80 -4.56 -14.99 -0.68
CA ILE A 80 -5.63 -14.10 -1.14
C ILE A 80 -6.77 -14.96 -1.74
N PRO A 81 -8.03 -14.76 -1.30
CA PRO A 81 -9.18 -15.36 -1.97
C PRO A 81 -9.24 -14.96 -3.45
N PHE A 82 -9.43 -15.93 -4.34
CA PHE A 82 -9.43 -15.70 -5.79
C PHE A 82 -10.38 -14.56 -6.22
N GLU A 83 -11.57 -14.51 -5.64
CA GLU A 83 -12.61 -13.52 -5.92
C GLU A 83 -12.21 -12.08 -5.55
N GLU A 84 -11.28 -11.91 -4.62
CA GLU A 84 -10.79 -10.62 -4.13
C GLU A 84 -9.49 -10.18 -4.86
N LEU A 85 -8.90 -11.07 -5.67
CA LEU A 85 -7.60 -10.82 -6.27
C LEU A 85 -7.66 -9.77 -7.40
N ALA A 86 -8.74 -9.72 -8.18
CA ALA A 86 -8.82 -8.84 -9.35
C ALA A 86 -8.83 -7.34 -9.00
N LEU A 87 -9.46 -6.96 -7.88
CA LEU A 87 -9.58 -5.59 -7.41
C LEU A 87 -9.44 -5.54 -5.89
N THR A 88 -8.48 -4.77 -5.41
CA THR A 88 -8.24 -4.62 -3.98
C THR A 88 -7.56 -3.28 -3.66
N VAL A 89 -6.97 -3.15 -2.48
CA VAL A 89 -6.35 -1.94 -1.94
C VAL A 89 -4.97 -2.27 -1.35
N VAL A 90 -4.00 -1.38 -1.57
CA VAL A 90 -2.78 -1.32 -0.74
C VAL A 90 -2.84 -0.08 0.14
N MET A 91 -2.47 -0.22 1.40
CA MET A 91 -2.50 0.84 2.41
C MET A 91 -1.10 1.15 2.91
N LEU A 92 -0.74 2.43 2.94
CA LEU A 92 0.37 2.97 3.72
C LEU A 92 -0.19 3.51 5.03
N LYS A 93 0.25 2.94 6.16
CA LYS A 93 -0.21 3.31 7.50
C LYS A 93 0.97 3.83 8.31
N ALA A 94 0.76 4.89 9.10
CA ALA A 94 1.76 5.36 10.03
C ALA A 94 1.21 5.47 11.45
N TYR A 95 2.05 5.10 12.41
CA TYR A 95 1.73 4.95 13.81
C TYR A 95 2.75 5.68 14.67
N TYR A 96 2.28 6.29 15.75
CA TYR A 96 3.12 6.80 16.82
C TYR A 96 2.60 6.21 18.14
N ASN A 97 3.48 5.54 18.90
CA ASN A 97 3.11 4.80 20.11
C ASN A 97 1.88 3.90 19.89
N ASP A 98 1.93 3.07 18.84
CA ASP A 98 0.85 2.15 18.39
C ASP A 98 -0.50 2.79 18.03
N GLN A 99 -0.58 4.13 18.01
CA GLN A 99 -1.75 4.86 17.57
C GLN A 99 -1.60 5.21 16.08
N GLU A 100 -2.46 4.64 15.22
CA GLU A 100 -2.52 4.98 13.80
C GLU A 100 -2.98 6.44 13.63
N PHE A 101 -2.11 7.32 13.14
CA PHE A 101 -2.47 8.73 12.91
C PHE A 101 -2.72 9.07 11.44
N ILE A 102 -2.18 8.28 10.51
CA ILE A 102 -2.44 8.45 9.08
C ILE A 102 -2.57 7.11 8.37
N ARG A 103 -3.51 7.05 7.43
CA ARG A 103 -3.71 5.94 6.50
C ARG A 103 -3.95 6.50 5.10
N ILE A 104 -3.16 6.04 4.14
CA ILE A 104 -3.28 6.37 2.72
C ILE A 104 -3.58 5.08 1.99
N SER A 105 -4.63 5.05 1.18
CA SER A 105 -5.11 3.87 0.48
C SER A 105 -5.10 4.09 -1.03
N TYR A 106 -4.59 3.11 -1.76
CA TYR A 106 -4.52 3.10 -3.22
C TYR A 106 -5.32 1.92 -3.76
N TYR A 107 -6.16 2.13 -4.76
CA TYR A 107 -6.81 1.03 -5.46
C TYR A 107 -5.80 0.28 -6.31
N VAL A 108 -5.89 -1.05 -6.25
CA VAL A 108 -5.03 -1.98 -6.97
C VAL A 108 -5.92 -2.85 -7.85
N GLN A 109 -5.61 -2.88 -9.15
CA GLN A 109 -6.25 -3.77 -10.10
C GLN A 109 -5.22 -4.77 -10.61
N ASN A 110 -5.54 -6.05 -10.54
CA ASN A 110 -4.72 -7.14 -11.08
C ASN A 110 -5.41 -7.72 -12.31
N GLU A 111 -4.71 -7.76 -13.44
CA GLU A 111 -5.21 -8.37 -14.67
C GLU A 111 -4.98 -9.88 -14.60
N LEU A 112 -6.05 -10.62 -14.33
CA LEU A 112 -6.02 -12.08 -14.23
C LEU A 112 -6.27 -12.73 -15.60
N PRO A 113 -5.73 -13.94 -15.85
CA PRO A 113 -6.09 -14.72 -17.04
C PRO A 113 -7.61 -14.94 -17.11
N PRO A 114 -8.27 -14.68 -18.26
CA PRO A 114 -9.73 -14.79 -18.40
C PRO A 114 -10.31 -16.17 -18.04
N GLU A 115 -9.53 -17.21 -18.26
CA GLU A 115 -9.86 -18.61 -18.00
C GLU A 115 -9.57 -19.08 -16.56
N ALA A 116 -8.90 -18.26 -15.76
CA ALA A 116 -8.56 -18.62 -14.38
C ALA A 116 -9.83 -18.75 -13.53
N THR A 117 -9.91 -19.81 -12.74
CA THR A 117 -11.03 -20.08 -11.80
C THR A 117 -10.57 -20.24 -10.35
N GLY A 118 -9.27 -20.15 -10.11
CA GLY A 118 -8.67 -20.25 -8.79
C GLY A 118 -7.20 -19.86 -8.82
N VAL A 119 -6.65 -19.53 -7.65
CA VAL A 119 -5.25 -19.06 -7.51
C VAL A 119 -4.23 -20.10 -7.98
N GLU A 120 -4.52 -21.39 -7.78
CA GLU A 120 -3.68 -22.54 -8.20
C GLU A 120 -3.38 -22.57 -9.71
N GLN A 121 -4.21 -21.93 -10.53
CA GLN A 121 -4.09 -21.90 -12.00
C GLN A 121 -3.32 -20.68 -12.52
N ILE A 122 -2.93 -19.76 -11.63
CA ILE A 122 -2.37 -18.48 -12.02
C ILE A 122 -0.86 -18.50 -11.78
N ASP A 123 -0.10 -18.14 -12.80
CA ASP A 123 1.31 -17.77 -12.65
C ASP A 123 1.39 -16.30 -12.18
N PRO A 124 1.85 -16.01 -10.95
CA PRO A 124 1.91 -14.64 -10.44
C PRO A 124 2.87 -13.75 -11.24
N THR A 125 3.83 -14.35 -11.95
CA THR A 125 4.79 -13.61 -12.77
C THR A 125 4.15 -12.99 -14.01
N THR A 126 2.99 -13.48 -14.43
CA THR A 126 2.27 -12.98 -15.62
C THR A 126 1.20 -11.95 -15.30
N ILE A 127 0.85 -11.77 -14.02
CA ILE A 127 -0.19 -10.81 -13.61
C ILE A 127 0.35 -9.39 -13.73
N GLU A 128 -0.30 -8.58 -14.56
CA GLU A 128 -0.08 -7.13 -14.56
C GLU A 128 -0.88 -6.49 -13.43
N ARG A 129 -0.18 -5.79 -12.54
CA ARG A 129 -0.76 -5.01 -11.45
C ARG A 129 -0.71 -3.52 -11.80
N SER A 130 -1.85 -2.86 -11.63
CA SER A 130 -2.02 -1.42 -11.76
C SER A 130 -2.40 -0.79 -10.43
N ILE A 131 -1.66 0.23 -9.99
CA ILE A 131 -2.03 1.05 -8.82
C ILE A 131 -2.55 2.41 -9.29
N ASP A 132 -3.74 2.78 -8.82
CA ASP A 132 -4.32 4.10 -9.04
C ASP A 132 -3.74 5.12 -8.05
N VAL A 133 -2.91 6.02 -8.56
CA VAL A 133 -2.22 7.05 -7.78
C VAL A 133 -2.93 8.41 -7.81
N GLU A 134 -4.00 8.53 -8.61
CA GLU A 134 -4.81 9.75 -8.71
C GLU A 134 -5.99 9.71 -7.72
N ASN A 135 -6.62 8.55 -7.57
CA ASN A 135 -7.83 8.37 -6.76
C ASN A 135 -7.49 7.76 -5.38
N ILE A 136 -6.58 8.40 -4.66
CA ILE A 136 -6.18 7.95 -3.32
C ILE A 136 -7.20 8.37 -2.26
N THR A 137 -7.31 7.58 -1.20
CA THR A 137 -8.04 7.98 0.02
C THR A 137 -7.06 8.22 1.15
N VAL A 138 -7.14 9.40 1.77
CA VAL A 138 -6.33 9.76 2.95
C VAL A 138 -7.23 9.92 4.16
N ARG A 139 -6.90 9.22 5.24
CA ARG A 139 -7.55 9.35 6.55
C ARG A 139 -6.52 9.76 7.58
N ASN A 140 -6.81 10.86 8.27
CA ASN A 140 -6.04 11.35 9.41
C ASN A 140 -6.85 11.09 10.69
N ASN A 141 -6.22 10.46 11.68
CA ASN A 141 -6.80 10.27 13.00
C ASN A 141 -6.08 11.18 14.00
N ARG A 142 -6.85 11.75 14.93
CA ARG A 142 -6.27 12.45 16.07
C ARG A 142 -5.76 11.43 17.08
N ILE A 143 -4.50 11.56 17.48
CA ILE A 143 -3.86 10.68 18.46
C ILE A 143 -3.29 11.50 19.61
N ASN A 144 -2.93 10.82 20.69
CA ASN A 144 -2.13 11.42 21.75
C ASN A 144 -0.64 11.35 21.39
N TRP A 145 -0.01 12.50 21.21
CA TRP A 145 1.42 12.64 20.90
C TRP A 145 2.31 12.72 22.14
N LYS A 146 1.72 12.78 23.34
CA LYS A 146 2.46 12.79 24.61
C LYS A 146 3.06 11.43 24.93
#